data_AF-A0AAU0F4W6-F1
#
_entry.id   AF-A0AAU0F4W6-F1
#
_cell.length_a   1.000
_cell.length_b   1.000
_cell.length_c   1.000
_cell.angle_alpha   90.00
_cell.angle_beta   90.00
_cell.angle_gamma   90.00
#
_symmetry.space_group_name_H-M   'P 1'
#
loop_
_entity.id
_entity.type
_entity.pdbx_description
1 polymer ?
#
loop_
_entity_poly.entity_id
_entity_poly.type
_entity_poly.pdbx_seq_one_letter_code
_entity_poly.pdbx_strand_id
1 'polypeptide(L)'
;MDTSPYYDFENFEDVKKLFQNNFEDKNFLTLLESTYRDYKMALYSNAGFWEPPFPKAEKIDYNLNFKIKIKEPFKIIYYSDSLLNLFIRGKKISLIKNSSIIDLIKKLNSGEQLQKEAVFNILDISWNLDIKKYVLDIFFENHIITVDYD
;
A
#
# COMPACT_ATOMS: atom_id res chain seq x y z
N MET A 1 -13.33 21.76 19.64
CA MET A 1 -12.28 22.20 20.60
C MET A 1 -12.81 21.88 21.97
N ASP A 2 -11.98 21.27 22.82
CA ASP A 2 -12.33 21.07 24.22
C ASP A 2 -12.36 22.44 24.92
N THR A 3 -13.43 22.71 25.67
CA THR A 3 -13.69 23.98 26.36
C THR A 3 -13.73 23.80 27.89
N SER A 4 -13.33 22.64 28.40
CA SER A 4 -13.31 22.36 29.83
C SER A 4 -12.21 23.14 30.58
N PRO A 5 -12.35 23.34 31.91
CA PRO A 5 -11.32 23.98 32.73
C PRO A 5 -10.00 23.20 32.73
N TYR A 6 -8.85 23.87 32.93
CA TYR A 6 -7.50 23.24 32.83
C TYR A 6 -7.23 22.12 33.85
N TYR A 7 -8.06 21.98 34.88
CA TYR A 7 -7.98 20.94 35.91
C TYR A 7 -8.98 19.80 35.68
N ASP A 8 -9.83 19.90 34.66
CA ASP A 8 -10.81 18.89 34.30
C ASP A 8 -10.20 17.92 33.27
N PHE A 9 -9.97 16.70 33.72
CA PHE A 9 -9.41 15.62 32.91
C PHE A 9 -10.46 14.55 32.58
N GLU A 10 -11.76 14.76 32.88
CA GLU A 10 -12.80 13.75 32.64
C GLU A 10 -12.95 13.40 31.15
N ASN A 11 -12.71 14.37 30.26
CA ASN A 11 -12.67 14.17 28.81
C ASN A 11 -11.57 13.20 28.35
N PHE A 12 -10.56 12.94 29.20
CA PHE A 12 -9.53 11.95 28.91
C PHE A 12 -10.09 10.52 28.90
N GLU A 13 -11.26 10.26 29.51
CA GLU A 13 -11.91 8.95 29.38
C GLU A 13 -12.39 8.66 27.95
N ASP A 14 -12.82 9.68 27.21
CA ASP A 14 -13.17 9.50 25.80
C ASP A 14 -11.94 9.27 24.93
N VAL A 15 -10.82 9.91 25.28
CA VAL A 15 -9.51 9.61 24.70
C VAL A 15 -9.10 8.18 25.03
N LYS A 16 -9.20 7.74 26.29
CA LYS A 16 -8.92 6.36 26.73
C LYS A 16 -9.76 5.32 25.99
N LYS A 17 -11.05 5.58 25.73
CA LYS A 17 -11.91 4.68 24.93
C LYS A 17 -11.37 4.46 23.51
N LEU A 18 -10.72 5.46 22.91
CA LEU A 18 -10.05 5.31 21.61
C LEU A 18 -8.83 4.37 21.70
N PHE A 19 -8.17 4.32 22.86
CA PHE A 19 -7.00 3.46 23.10
C PHE A 19 -7.36 2.05 23.60
N GLN A 20 -8.54 1.84 24.20
CA GLN A 20 -8.94 0.55 24.79
C GLN A 20 -9.30 -0.54 23.77
N ASN A 21 -9.66 -0.18 22.53
CA ASN A 21 -10.19 -1.15 21.56
C ASN A 21 -9.23 -1.58 20.44
N ASN A 22 -8.03 -0.99 20.29
CA ASN A 22 -7.19 -1.21 19.09
C ASN A 22 -5.68 -1.37 19.34
N PHE A 23 -5.23 -1.41 20.59
CA PHE A 23 -3.82 -1.62 20.90
C PHE A 23 -3.68 -2.89 21.75
N GLU A 24 -3.47 -4.04 21.09
CA GLU A 24 -3.12 -5.32 21.73
C GLU A 24 -1.86 -5.20 22.62
N ASP A 25 -1.96 -4.64 23.83
CA ASP A 25 -0.88 -4.41 24.78
C ASP A 25 0.29 -3.52 24.30
N LYS A 26 0.11 -2.77 23.20
CA LYS A 26 1.16 -1.89 22.66
C LYS A 26 1.23 -0.59 23.45
N ASN A 27 2.36 -0.35 24.12
CA ASN A 27 2.64 0.91 24.78
C ASN A 27 2.93 2.04 23.75
N PHE A 28 2.94 3.29 24.22
CA PHE A 28 3.18 4.47 23.37
C PHE A 28 4.47 4.40 22.55
N LEU A 29 5.54 3.81 23.11
CA LEU A 29 6.80 3.63 22.41
C LEU A 29 6.64 2.73 21.18
N THR A 30 5.92 1.61 21.31
CA THR A 30 5.64 0.71 20.18
C THR A 30 4.82 1.39 19.08
N LEU A 31 3.87 2.26 19.45
CA LEU A 31 3.13 3.06 18.48
C LEU A 31 4.08 4.02 17.73
N LEU A 32 4.95 4.73 18.45
CA LEU A 32 5.92 5.64 17.86
C LEU A 32 6.89 4.91 16.91
N GLU A 33 7.40 3.75 17.31
CA GLU A 33 8.28 2.92 16.47
C GLU A 33 7.59 2.45 15.18
N SER A 34 6.34 1.98 15.29
CA SER A 34 5.56 1.55 14.12
C SER A 34 5.27 2.70 13.16
N THR A 35 4.94 3.87 13.70
CA THR A 35 4.70 5.10 12.92
C THR A 35 5.98 5.56 12.23
N TYR A 36 7.11 5.52 12.94
CA TYR A 36 8.41 5.90 12.38
C TYR A 36 8.87 4.95 11.28
N ARG A 37 8.64 3.64 11.43
CA ARG A 37 8.88 2.65 10.38
C ARG A 37 8.07 2.97 9.13
N ASP A 38 6.77 3.18 9.28
CA ASP A 38 5.87 3.49 8.17
C ASP A 38 6.27 4.79 7.47
N TYR A 39 6.65 5.82 8.24
CA TYR A 39 7.19 7.07 7.71
C TYR A 39 8.44 6.84 6.86
N LYS A 40 9.43 6.07 7.36
CA LYS A 40 10.64 5.77 6.57
C LYS A 40 10.30 5.04 5.28
N MET A 41 9.45 4.02 5.34
CA MET A 41 9.08 3.24 4.16
C MET A 41 8.34 4.09 3.13
N ALA A 42 7.42 4.95 3.57
CA ALA A 42 6.76 5.92 2.70
C ALA A 42 7.79 6.83 2.01
N LEU A 43 8.70 7.42 2.78
CA LEU A 43 9.76 8.30 2.27
C LEU A 43 10.62 7.61 1.21
N TYR A 44 11.14 6.40 1.49
CA TYR A 44 11.99 5.67 0.54
C TYR A 44 11.23 5.17 -0.69
N SER A 45 9.94 4.82 -0.54
CA SER A 45 9.11 4.43 -1.70
C SER A 45 8.81 5.60 -2.64
N ASN A 46 8.95 6.86 -2.17
CA ASN A 46 8.70 8.06 -2.96
C ASN A 46 9.96 8.61 -3.65
N ALA A 47 11.12 7.93 -3.59
CA ALA A 47 12.33 8.29 -4.34
C ALA A 47 12.75 9.78 -4.26
N GLY A 48 12.56 10.43 -3.11
CA GLY A 48 12.95 11.82 -2.88
C GLY A 48 11.92 12.87 -3.29
N PHE A 49 10.75 12.48 -3.81
CA PHE A 49 9.64 13.42 -4.02
C PHE A 49 9.03 13.83 -2.67
N TRP A 50 8.69 15.11 -2.54
CA TRP A 50 8.10 15.67 -1.32
C TRP A 50 6.67 15.17 -1.09
N GLU A 51 5.85 15.15 -2.16
CA GLU A 51 4.45 14.75 -2.09
C GLU A 51 4.21 13.45 -2.87
N PRO A 52 3.30 12.58 -2.39
CA PRO A 52 2.84 11.45 -3.17
C PRO A 52 2.00 11.93 -4.36
N PRO A 53 1.96 11.19 -5.49
CA PRO A 53 1.13 11.56 -6.62
C PRO A 53 -0.36 11.46 -6.26
N PHE A 54 -1.18 12.34 -6.81
CA PHE A 54 -2.63 12.10 -6.88
C PHE A 54 -2.90 10.80 -7.61
N PRO A 55 -3.92 10.01 -7.21
CA PRO A 55 -4.29 8.81 -7.97
C PRO A 55 -4.64 9.15 -9.43
N LYS A 56 -4.32 8.25 -10.36
CA LYS A 56 -4.80 8.38 -11.75
C LYS A 56 -6.32 8.29 -11.79
N ALA A 57 -6.93 9.14 -12.62
CA ALA A 57 -8.34 9.00 -12.98
C ALA A 57 -8.55 7.93 -14.07
N GLU A 58 -7.51 7.68 -14.89
CA GLU A 58 -7.51 6.67 -15.94
C GLU A 58 -7.50 5.25 -15.36
N LYS A 59 -8.16 4.33 -16.06
CA LYS A 59 -8.17 2.90 -15.74
C LYS A 59 -7.45 2.10 -16.82
N ILE A 60 -7.01 0.90 -16.46
CA ILE A 60 -6.45 -0.04 -17.42
C ILE A 60 -7.58 -0.58 -18.32
N ASP A 61 -7.37 -0.57 -19.63
CA ASP A 61 -8.25 -1.27 -20.56
C ASP A 61 -7.89 -2.76 -20.61
N TYR A 62 -8.62 -3.56 -19.83
CA TYR A 62 -8.42 -5.00 -19.77
C TYR A 62 -8.95 -5.78 -20.97
N ASN A 63 -9.55 -5.13 -21.98
CA ASN A 63 -9.91 -5.81 -23.23
C ASN A 63 -8.71 -5.95 -24.17
N LEU A 64 -7.72 -5.07 -24.02
CA LEU A 64 -6.49 -5.11 -24.78
C LEU A 64 -5.44 -6.01 -24.11
N ASN A 65 -4.50 -6.49 -24.92
CA ASN A 65 -3.26 -7.05 -24.40
C ASN A 65 -2.29 -5.92 -24.08
N PHE A 66 -1.57 -6.09 -22.98
CA PHE A 66 -0.64 -5.08 -22.50
C PHE A 66 0.52 -5.73 -21.75
N LYS A 67 1.58 -4.95 -21.61
CA LYS A 67 2.72 -5.22 -20.76
C LYS A 67 2.79 -4.20 -19.64
N ILE A 68 3.25 -4.63 -18.47
CA ILE A 68 3.48 -3.77 -17.33
C ILE A 68 4.94 -3.81 -16.90
N LYS A 69 5.44 -2.68 -16.41
CA LYS A 69 6.75 -2.56 -15.77
C LYS A 69 6.66 -1.55 -14.63
N ILE A 70 7.48 -1.70 -13.59
CA ILE A 70 7.64 -0.63 -12.61
C ILE A 70 8.26 0.61 -13.26
N LYS A 71 7.72 1.78 -12.91
CA LYS A 71 8.28 3.07 -13.31
C LYS A 71 9.56 3.34 -12.52
N GLU A 72 10.69 3.46 -13.22
CA GLU A 72 11.95 3.84 -12.59
C GLU A 72 11.92 5.31 -12.11
N PRO A 73 12.59 5.65 -10.99
CA PRO A 73 13.42 4.80 -10.12
C PRO A 73 12.65 4.16 -8.94
N PHE A 74 11.32 4.11 -9.01
CA PHE A 74 10.48 3.71 -7.88
C PHE A 74 10.54 2.19 -7.63
N LYS A 75 10.14 1.78 -6.42
CA LYS A 75 9.96 0.39 -6.01
C LYS A 75 8.75 0.28 -5.08
N ILE A 76 8.12 -0.90 -5.05
CA ILE A 76 7.12 -1.24 -4.04
C ILE A 76 7.86 -1.79 -2.83
N ILE A 77 7.87 -1.02 -1.73
CA ILE A 77 8.42 -1.47 -0.44
C ILE A 77 7.29 -2.12 0.35
N TYR A 78 7.56 -3.20 1.09
CA TYR A 78 6.51 -3.86 1.87
C TYR A 78 7.04 -4.53 3.14
N TYR A 79 6.14 -4.75 4.09
CA TYR A 79 6.32 -5.68 5.22
C TYR A 79 4.99 -6.38 5.53
N SER A 80 5.06 -7.46 6.31
CA SER A 80 3.89 -8.27 6.67
C SER A 80 3.80 -8.43 8.19
N ASP A 81 2.67 -8.07 8.79
CA ASP A 81 2.39 -8.21 10.22
C ASP A 81 1.07 -8.96 10.49
N SER A 82 -0.07 -8.30 10.71
CA SER A 82 -1.40 -8.93 10.57
C SER A 82 -1.90 -8.78 9.13
N LEU A 83 -1.45 -7.74 8.43
CA LEU A 83 -1.76 -7.44 7.04
C LEU A 83 -0.48 -7.40 6.21
N LEU A 84 -0.62 -7.43 4.89
CA LEU A 84 0.43 -7.06 3.96
C LEU A 84 0.37 -5.54 3.75
N ASN A 85 1.40 -4.83 4.21
CA ASN A 85 1.50 -3.38 4.11
C ASN A 85 2.44 -3.02 2.97
N LEU A 86 1.91 -2.37 1.94
CA LEU A 86 2.62 -1.90 0.76
C LEU A 86 2.87 -0.40 0.85
N PHE A 87 4.04 0.05 0.42
CA PHE A 87 4.42 1.44 0.31
C PHE A 87 4.75 1.76 -1.14
N ILE A 88 3.92 2.61 -1.72
CA ILE A 88 3.93 2.95 -3.13
C ILE A 88 3.95 4.46 -3.26
N ARG A 89 5.07 5.01 -3.72
CA ARG A 89 5.24 6.44 -3.97
C ARG A 89 4.74 7.31 -2.79
N GLY A 90 5.13 6.96 -1.57
CA GLY A 90 4.77 7.70 -0.35
C GLY A 90 3.45 7.28 0.30
N LYS A 91 2.65 6.41 -0.32
CA LYS A 91 1.36 5.95 0.22
C LYS A 91 1.46 4.56 0.82
N LYS A 92 0.82 4.36 1.97
CA LYS A 92 0.63 3.05 2.60
C LYS A 92 -0.69 2.43 2.14
N ILE A 93 -0.66 1.18 1.69
CA ILE A 93 -1.84 0.39 1.31
C ILE A 93 -1.76 -0.94 2.06
N SER A 94 -2.80 -1.25 2.83
CA SER A 94 -2.85 -2.49 3.63
C SER A 94 -3.85 -3.47 3.02
N LEU A 95 -3.43 -4.71 2.83
CA LEU A 95 -4.20 -5.78 2.21
C LEU A 95 -4.15 -7.04 3.06
N ILE A 96 -5.09 -7.96 2.87
CA ILE A 96 -4.96 -9.31 3.43
C ILE A 96 -3.70 -9.96 2.87
N LYS A 97 -2.96 -10.68 3.72
CA LYS A 97 -1.74 -11.36 3.32
C LYS A 97 -2.02 -12.36 2.21
N ASN A 98 -1.35 -12.19 1.08
CA ASN A 98 -1.33 -13.17 0.01
C ASN A 98 0.07 -13.24 -0.59
N SER A 99 0.64 -14.44 -0.66
CA SER A 99 2.01 -14.66 -1.18
C SER A 99 2.13 -14.32 -2.67
N SER A 100 1.06 -14.50 -3.45
CA SER A 100 1.07 -14.20 -4.89
C SER A 100 1.30 -12.71 -5.18
N ILE A 101 0.79 -11.82 -4.33
CA ILE A 101 1.07 -10.38 -4.41
C ILE A 101 2.56 -10.12 -4.16
N ILE A 102 3.15 -10.78 -3.16
CA ILE A 102 4.57 -10.63 -2.83
C ILE A 102 5.44 -11.11 -4.00
N ASP A 103 5.09 -12.22 -4.63
CA ASP A 103 5.85 -12.76 -5.75
C ASP A 103 5.73 -11.88 -7.00
N LEU A 104 4.55 -11.31 -7.27
CA LEU A 104 4.38 -10.28 -8.30
C LEU A 104 5.24 -9.05 -8.01
N ILE A 105 5.24 -8.56 -6.77
CA ILE A 105 6.06 -7.41 -6.36
C ILE A 105 7.56 -7.68 -6.56
N LYS A 106 8.05 -8.88 -6.20
CA LYS A 106 9.46 -9.25 -6.41
C LYS A 106 9.85 -9.19 -7.88
N LYS A 107 9.02 -9.74 -8.77
CA LYS A 107 9.26 -9.69 -10.22
C LYS A 107 9.24 -8.25 -10.75
N LEU A 108 8.25 -7.48 -10.37
CA LEU A 108 8.16 -6.08 -10.77
C LEU A 108 9.37 -5.24 -10.28
N ASN A 109 9.78 -5.43 -9.02
CA ASN A 109 10.92 -4.73 -8.43
C ASN A 109 12.28 -5.17 -9.01
N SER A 110 12.36 -6.31 -9.70
CA SER A 110 13.58 -6.73 -10.42
C SER A 110 13.80 -5.94 -11.72
N GLY A 111 12.79 -5.19 -12.16
CA GLY A 111 12.77 -4.48 -13.44
C GLY A 111 12.19 -5.31 -14.60
N GLU A 112 11.71 -6.53 -14.34
CA GLU A 112 11.07 -7.39 -15.33
C GLU A 112 9.81 -6.73 -15.91
N GLN A 113 9.67 -6.78 -17.24
CA GLN A 113 8.45 -6.38 -17.93
C GLN A 113 7.57 -7.61 -18.11
N LEU A 114 6.34 -7.56 -17.60
CA LEU A 114 5.42 -8.69 -17.54
C LEU A 114 4.25 -8.48 -18.49
N GLN A 115 3.91 -9.50 -19.28
CA GLN A 115 2.67 -9.51 -20.06
C GLN A 115 1.46 -9.75 -19.14
N LYS A 116 0.30 -9.18 -19.50
CA LYS A 116 -0.99 -9.33 -18.79
C LYS A 116 -1.27 -10.77 -18.31
N GLU A 117 -1.14 -11.75 -19.19
CA GLU A 117 -1.39 -13.17 -18.85
C GLU A 117 -0.40 -13.69 -17.82
N ALA A 118 0.89 -13.35 -17.96
CA ALA A 118 1.92 -13.73 -17.00
C ALA A 118 1.62 -13.17 -15.61
N VAL A 119 1.13 -11.92 -15.52
CA VAL A 119 0.73 -11.31 -14.25
C VAL A 119 -0.44 -12.06 -13.63
N PHE A 120 -1.49 -12.34 -14.40
CA PHE A 120 -2.66 -13.07 -13.90
C PHE A 120 -2.37 -14.51 -13.51
N ASN A 121 -1.35 -15.13 -14.11
CA ASN A 121 -0.88 -16.46 -13.74
C ASN A 121 -0.02 -16.47 -12.46
N ILE A 122 0.64 -15.35 -12.13
CA ILE A 122 1.36 -15.20 -10.85
C ILE A 122 0.37 -15.05 -9.70
N LEU A 123 -0.70 -14.27 -9.91
CA LEU A 123 -1.74 -14.03 -8.92
C LEU A 123 -2.54 -15.30 -8.61
N ASP A 124 -2.99 -15.40 -7.35
CA ASP A 124 -3.70 -16.56 -6.80
C ASP A 124 -4.75 -17.14 -7.77
N ILE A 125 -4.65 -18.44 -8.04
CA ILE A 125 -5.51 -19.11 -9.02
C ILE A 125 -6.97 -19.20 -8.55
N SER A 126 -7.21 -19.12 -7.23
CA SER A 126 -8.56 -19.11 -6.65
C SER A 126 -9.29 -17.79 -6.88
N TRP A 127 -8.58 -16.72 -7.24
CA TRP A 127 -9.17 -15.40 -7.47
C TRP A 127 -9.83 -15.31 -8.84
N ASN A 128 -11.02 -14.71 -8.86
CA ASN A 128 -11.66 -14.32 -10.10
C ASN A 128 -10.87 -13.18 -10.79
N LEU A 129 -11.20 -12.93 -12.06
CA LEU A 129 -10.50 -11.91 -12.86
C LEU A 129 -10.63 -10.51 -12.26
N ASP A 130 -11.74 -10.17 -11.62
CA ASP A 130 -11.98 -8.82 -11.10
C ASP A 130 -11.08 -8.50 -9.90
N ILE A 131 -10.81 -9.47 -9.03
CA ILE A 131 -9.83 -9.32 -7.95
C ILE A 131 -8.42 -9.15 -8.52
N LYS A 132 -8.08 -9.92 -9.57
CA LYS A 132 -6.77 -9.80 -10.24
C LYS A 132 -6.58 -8.43 -10.90
N LYS A 133 -7.63 -7.93 -11.55
CA LYS A 133 -7.67 -6.56 -12.11
C LYS A 133 -7.51 -5.52 -11.01
N TYR A 134 -8.25 -5.64 -9.92
CA TYR A 134 -8.20 -4.70 -8.80
C TYR A 134 -6.77 -4.51 -8.24
N VAL A 135 -5.98 -5.59 -8.13
CA VAL A 135 -4.57 -5.49 -7.72
C VAL A 135 -3.75 -4.65 -8.70
N LEU A 136 -3.95 -4.83 -10.01
CA LEU A 136 -3.27 -4.04 -11.02
C LEU A 136 -3.75 -2.59 -11.05
N ASP A 137 -5.05 -2.35 -10.87
CA ASP A 137 -5.61 -1.01 -10.77
C ASP A 137 -4.98 -0.26 -9.59
N ILE A 138 -4.82 -0.89 -8.41
CA ILE A 138 -4.11 -0.28 -7.28
C ILE A 138 -2.70 0.18 -7.69
N PHE A 139 -1.96 -0.66 -8.41
CA PHE A 139 -0.60 -0.32 -8.84
C PHE A 139 -0.60 0.79 -9.90
N PHE A 140 -1.56 0.78 -10.82
CA PHE A 140 -1.65 1.78 -11.87
C PHE A 140 -2.12 3.14 -11.36
N GLU A 141 -3.17 3.16 -10.54
CA GLU A 141 -3.72 4.33 -9.86
C GLU A 141 -2.65 5.03 -9.04
N ASN A 142 -1.76 4.28 -8.38
CA ASN A 142 -0.66 4.83 -7.58
C ASN A 142 0.60 5.12 -8.39
N HIS A 143 0.51 5.15 -9.73
CA HIS A 143 1.58 5.53 -10.65
C HIS A 143 2.87 4.71 -10.50
N ILE A 144 2.80 3.48 -9.97
CA ILE A 144 3.99 2.65 -9.77
C ILE A 144 4.30 1.77 -10.97
N ILE A 145 3.30 1.45 -11.78
CA ILE A 145 3.48 0.74 -13.04
C ILE A 145 3.15 1.61 -14.25
N THR A 146 3.85 1.36 -15.35
CA THR A 146 3.44 1.74 -16.71
C THR A 146 2.68 0.59 -17.34
N VAL A 147 1.76 0.92 -18.26
CA VAL A 147 0.97 -0.05 -19.01
C VAL A 147 1.13 0.32 -20.48
N ASP A 148 1.75 -0.59 -21.23
CA ASP A 148 2.01 -0.43 -22.65
C ASP A 148 1.12 -1.43 -23.40
N TYR A 149 0.14 -0.92 -24.14
CA TYR A 149 -0.74 -1.75 -24.98
C TYR A 149 0.01 -2.20 -26.24
N ASP A 150 -0.26 -3.42 -26.68
CA ASP A 150 0.27 -3.96 -27.94
C ASP A 150 -0.44 -3.35 -29.17
#